data_AF-A0A355RIN9-F1
#
_entry.id   AF-A0A355RIN9-F1
#
_cell.length_a   1.000
_cell.length_b   1.000
_cell.length_c   1.000
_cell.angle_alpha   90.00
_cell.angle_beta   90.00
_cell.angle_gamma   90.00
#
_symmetry.space_group_name_H-M   'P 1'
#
loop_
_entity.id
_entity.type
_entity.pdbx_description
1 polymer ?
#
loop_
_entity_poly.entity_id
_entity_poly.type
_entity_poly.pdbx_seq_one_letter_code
_entity_poly.pdbx_strand_id
1 'polypeptide(L)' 'MSDTSKKSNRQKVYTLLVQVGRSPEDDLPKSATGAALLCYASGVDEAEAVRETGAILKQAALSPLDVT' A
#
# COMPACT_ATOMS: atom_id res chain seq x y z
N MET A 1 -16.98 -1.66 36.34
CA MET A 1 -16.25 -0.70 35.49
C MET A 1 -15.28 -1.51 34.64
N SER A 2 -15.53 -1.61 33.34
CA SER A 2 -14.76 -2.47 32.46
C SER A 2 -13.40 -1.84 32.17
N ASP A 3 -12.35 -2.47 32.69
CA ASP A 3 -10.96 -2.09 32.47
C ASP A 3 -10.62 -2.25 30.98
N THR A 4 -10.77 -1.15 30.23
CA THR A 4 -10.40 -1.12 28.82
C THR A 4 -8.98 -0.57 28.75
N SER A 5 -8.01 -1.37 29.16
CA SER A 5 -6.60 -1.06 28.89
C SER A 5 -6.44 -0.95 27.37
N LYS A 6 -6.42 0.29 26.88
CA LYS A 6 -6.31 0.61 25.46
C LYS A 6 -4.95 0.06 25.02
N LYS A 7 -4.93 -1.12 24.38
CA LYS A 7 -3.69 -1.73 23.86
C LYS A 7 -2.91 -0.64 23.14
N SER A 8 -1.66 -0.43 23.56
CA SER A 8 -0.77 0.54 22.92
C SER A 8 -0.79 0.32 21.41
N ASN A 9 -1.32 1.30 20.67
CA ASN A 9 -1.48 1.17 19.23
C ASN A 9 -0.09 1.28 18.60
N ARG A 10 0.49 0.13 18.26
CA ARG A 10 1.80 0.04 17.61
C ARG A 10 1.75 0.45 16.14
N GLN A 11 0.55 0.49 15.55
CA GLN A 11 0.35 0.84 14.15
C GLN A 11 0.61 2.34 13.95
N LYS A 12 1.46 2.66 12.98
CA LYS A 12 1.71 4.01 12.48
C LYS A 12 1.18 4.12 11.07
N VAL A 13 0.92 5.35 10.62
CA VAL A 13 0.58 5.62 9.22
C VAL A 13 1.83 6.10 8.50
N TYR A 14 2.16 5.42 7.43
CA TYR A 14 3.25 5.73 6.51
C TYR A 14 2.68 6.35 5.25
N THR A 15 3.39 7.32 4.69
CA THR A 15 3.10 7.86 3.37
C THR A 15 4.10 7.24 2.41
N LEU A 16 3.60 6.41 1.50
CA LEU A 16 4.41 5.65 0.55
C LEU A 16 4.27 6.25 -0.84
N LEU A 17 5.41 6.47 -1.49
CA LEU A 17 5.48 6.71 -2.92
C LEU A 17 5.53 5.37 -3.63
N VAL A 18 4.58 5.17 -4.54
CA VAL A 18 4.42 3.91 -5.26
C VAL A 18 4.47 4.18 -6.75
N GLN A 19 5.22 3.36 -7.46
CA GLN A 19 5.22 3.32 -8.91
C GLN A 19 4.66 1.98 -9.36
N VAL A 20 3.68 2.01 -10.25
CA VAL A 20 3.11 0.81 -10.87
C VAL A 20 3.27 0.89 -12.39
N GLY A 21 3.57 -0.25 -13.01
CA GLY A 21 3.57 -0.43 -14.46
C GLY A 21 2.22 -0.94 -14.98
N ARG A 22 2.08 -0.97 -16.30
CA ARG A 22 0.90 -1.53 -16.97
C ARG A 22 0.81 -3.05 -16.79
N SER A 23 -0.39 -3.53 -16.53
CA SER A 23 -0.79 -4.93 -16.51
C SER A 23 -2.10 -5.11 -17.32
N PRO A 24 -2.41 -6.33 -17.82
CA PRO A 24 -3.64 -6.55 -18.61
C PRO A 24 -4.93 -6.22 -17.87
N GLU A 25 -4.98 -6.49 -16.56
CA GLU A 25 -6.18 -6.40 -15.71
C GLU A 25 -6.06 -5.29 -14.65
N ASP A 26 -5.18 -4.31 -14.87
CA ASP A 26 -4.88 -3.26 -13.88
C ASP A 26 -5.89 -2.09 -13.82
N ASP A 27 -6.91 -2.12 -14.69
CA ASP A 27 -7.93 -1.09 -14.86
C ASP A 27 -7.42 0.36 -15.03
N LEU A 28 -6.13 0.56 -15.32
CA LEU A 28 -5.60 1.89 -15.62
C LEU A 28 -6.19 2.38 -16.98
N PRO A 29 -6.25 3.71 -17.22
CA PRO A 29 -6.74 4.25 -18.48
C PRO A 29 -6.06 3.62 -19.70
N LYS A 30 -6.80 3.42 -20.81
CA LYS A 30 -6.34 2.64 -21.98
C LYS A 30 -4.98 3.06 -22.57
N SER A 31 -4.59 4.32 -22.44
CA SER A 31 -3.32 4.86 -22.95
C SER A 31 -2.25 5.02 -21.87
N ALA A 32 -2.50 4.58 -20.64
CA ALA A 32 -1.53 4.64 -19.56
C ALA A 32 -0.48 3.54 -19.71
N THR A 33 0.78 3.87 -19.42
CA THR A 33 1.88 2.91 -19.32
C THR A 33 2.16 2.45 -17.90
N GLY A 34 1.47 3.06 -16.93
CA GLY A 34 1.66 2.89 -15.50
C GLY A 34 1.04 4.06 -14.73
N ALA A 35 1.31 4.14 -13.44
CA ALA A 35 0.88 5.24 -12.58
C ALA A 35 1.90 5.49 -11.45
N ALA A 36 1.91 6.74 -10.97
CA ALA A 36 2.51 7.09 -9.70
C ALA A 36 1.37 7.29 -8.68
N LEU A 37 1.47 6.65 -7.53
CA LEU A 37 0.47 6.69 -6.46
C LEU A 37 1.12 7.19 -5.17
N LEU A 38 0.36 7.97 -4.40
CA LEU A 38 0.69 8.30 -3.01
C LEU A 38 -0.25 7.49 -2.12
N CYS A 39 0.30 6.53 -1.38
CA CYS A 39 -0.47 5.60 -0.56
C CYS A 39 -0.27 5.91 0.93
N TYR A 40 -1.36 6.04 1.67
CA TYR A 40 -1.31 6.07 3.14
C TYR A 40 -1.57 4.66 3.67
N ALA A 41 -0.55 4.04 4.27
CA ALA A 41 -0.60 2.65 4.71
C ALA A 41 -0.30 2.53 6.21
N SER A 42 -1.03 1.66 6.90
CA SER A 42 -0.72 1.33 8.29
C SER A 42 0.32 0.22 8.38
N GLY A 43 1.29 0.35 9.28
CA GLY A 43 2.23 -0.73 9.62
C GLY A 43 2.78 -0.56 11.04
N VAL A 44 3.27 -1.64 11.66
CA VAL A 44 4.04 -1.56 12.91
C VAL A 44 5.41 -0.93 12.64
N ASP A 45 5.98 -1.23 11.48
CA ASP A 45 7.15 -0.58 10.91
C ASP A 45 6.95 -0.27 9.42
N GLU A 46 7.89 0.46 8.84
CA GLU A 46 7.85 0.87 7.43
C GLU A 46 7.92 -0.34 6.50
N ALA A 47 8.74 -1.34 6.84
CA ALA A 47 8.92 -2.53 6.01
C ALA A 47 7.63 -3.37 5.94
N GLU A 48 6.84 -3.44 7.01
CA GLU A 48 5.49 -4.03 7.00
C GLU A 48 4.55 -3.23 6.10
N ALA A 49 4.48 -1.91 6.27
CA ALA A 49 3.61 -1.08 5.45
C ALA A 49 3.92 -1.23 3.94
N VAL A 50 5.21 -1.29 3.58
CA VAL A 50 5.69 -1.54 2.21
C VAL A 50 5.27 -2.94 1.70
N ARG A 51 5.53 -4.00 2.48
CA ARG A 51 5.21 -5.39 2.08
C ARG A 51 3.71 -5.60 1.89
N GLU A 52 2.91 -5.13 2.84
CA GLU A 52 1.44 -5.29 2.80
C GLU A 52 0.85 -4.46 1.64
N THR A 53 1.31 -3.22 1.44
CA THR A 53 0.89 -2.41 0.30
C THR A 53 1.23 -3.09 -1.02
N GLY A 54 2.44 -3.63 -1.17
CA GLY A 54 2.84 -4.39 -2.36
C GLY A 54 1.99 -5.63 -2.60
N ALA A 55 1.57 -6.34 -1.55
CA ALA A 55 0.67 -7.49 -1.66
C ALA A 55 -0.73 -7.08 -2.13
N ILE A 56 -1.30 -6.01 -1.55
CA ILE A 56 -2.62 -5.50 -1.93
C ILE A 56 -2.63 -4.99 -3.39
N LEU A 57 -1.59 -4.29 -3.82
CA LEU A 57 -1.47 -3.83 -5.21
C LEU A 57 -1.47 -5.00 -6.20
N LYS A 58 -0.74 -6.08 -5.89
CA LYS A 58 -0.74 -7.31 -6.71
C LYS A 58 -2.11 -7.98 -6.73
N GLN A 59 -2.80 -8.02 -5.60
CA GLN A 59 -4.17 -8.55 -5.52
C GLN A 59 -5.14 -7.72 -6.38
N ALA A 60 -4.93 -6.42 -6.48
CA ALA A 60 -5.67 -5.52 -7.36
C ALA A 60 -5.20 -5.57 -8.83
N ALA A 61 -4.42 -6.60 -9.21
CA ALA A 61 -3.85 -6.78 -10.54
C ALA A 61 -2.97 -5.62 -11.05
N LEU A 62 -2.51 -4.73 -10.16
CA LEU A 62 -1.51 -3.71 -10.48
C LEU A 62 -0.11 -4.36 -10.49
N SER A 63 0.80 -3.77 -11.27
CA SER A 63 2.19 -4.23 -11.38
C SER A 63 3.13 -3.30 -10.59
N PRO A 64 3.35 -3.50 -9.28
CA PRO A 64 4.23 -2.62 -8.48
C PRO A 64 5.68 -2.75 -8.94
N LEU A 65 6.29 -1.61 -9.27
CA LEU A 65 7.69 -1.48 -9.67
C LEU A 65 8.55 -1.03 -8.48
N ASP A 66 8.05 -0.05 -7.73
CA ASP A 66 8.75 0.55 -6.59
C ASP A 66 7.73 0.97 -5.51
N VAL A 67 8.10 0.77 -4.25
CA VAL A 67 7.31 1.11 -3.06
C VAL A 67 8.28 1.58 -1.98
N THR A 68 8.24 2.87 -1.66
CA THR A 68 9.13 3.53 -0.69
C THR A 68 8.37 4.46 0.22
#